data_AF-A0A562SXU3-F1
#
_entry.id   AF-A0A562SXU3-F1
#
_cell.length_a   1.000
_cell.length_b   1.000
_cell.length_c   1.000
_cell.angle_alpha   90.00
_cell.angle_beta   90.00
_cell.angle_gamma   90.00
#
_symmetry.space_group_name_H-M   'P 1'
#
loop_
_entity.id
_entity.type
_entity.pdbx_description
1 polymer ?
#
loop_
_entity_poly.entity_id
_entity_poly.type
_entity_poly.pdbx_seq_one_letter_code
_entity_poly.pdbx_strand_id
1 'polypeptide(L)'
;MTLKSHRLFFAAALLLSTAAPLQAQPFRTPPTFDRWSVNCGNSGMCYGSVFVRDQATWVDIRIIRDWRADAAPLVRLTTNSVLTAEGTISLSVDGNEVDAFPVAQLREIQSTIVAPPGFRPVGGEGFWIPVGPATEALVGAMLTGDVLTVELPTETNPTIIKVPLQGTRSALKWIDQRQLRSGTVSALVTPGDEPAQDAPHAVPVLSPETLPPSVLSVWDANRFCSDIDPAIFASLDAVAAPLEDKSTLYLLPCGAPTAYNTPYVAIFATADGKARQMYVARMTEDGPIASDLIYNAKWFPVQKQVHGFFKGSGLGECGIWDRWVWTGSNFVLTEEASRQTCDGTDVPLSGWTTTWPAVASKD
;
A
#
# COMPACT_ATOMS: atom_id res chain seq x y z
N MET A 1 -72.14 37.23 12.51
CA MET A 1 -71.43 35.97 12.18
C MET A 1 -70.11 36.33 11.51
N THR A 2 -69.03 36.25 12.26
CA THR A 2 -67.66 36.58 11.85
C THR A 2 -66.91 35.28 11.54
N LEU A 3 -66.63 35.01 10.26
CA LEU A 3 -65.83 33.85 9.84
C LEU A 3 -64.33 34.19 9.96
N LYS A 4 -63.63 33.50 10.87
CA LYS A 4 -62.16 33.53 10.99
C LYS A 4 -61.55 32.63 9.92
N SER A 5 -60.73 33.18 9.03
CA SER A 5 -59.88 32.43 8.11
C SER A 5 -58.58 32.01 8.81
N HIS A 6 -58.40 30.72 9.07
CA HIS A 6 -57.12 30.18 9.53
C HIS A 6 -56.18 29.97 8.34
N ARG A 7 -55.05 30.70 8.33
CA ARG A 7 -53.94 30.46 7.41
C ARG A 7 -53.12 29.28 7.95
N LEU A 8 -53.12 28.14 7.26
CA LEU A 8 -52.15 27.07 7.49
C LEU A 8 -50.79 27.51 6.95
N PHE A 9 -49.80 27.64 7.83
CA PHE A 9 -48.40 27.73 7.46
C PHE A 9 -47.86 26.31 7.23
N PHE A 10 -47.57 25.94 5.99
CA PHE A 10 -46.75 24.77 5.67
C PHE A 10 -45.28 25.13 5.94
N ALA A 11 -44.70 24.58 7.00
CA ALA A 11 -43.26 24.61 7.22
C ALA A 11 -42.63 23.52 6.33
N ALA A 12 -41.94 23.94 5.26
CA ALA A 12 -41.12 23.05 4.46
C ALA A 12 -39.84 22.72 5.24
N ALA A 13 -39.75 21.52 5.80
CA ALA A 13 -38.53 21.01 6.37
C ALA A 13 -37.54 20.67 5.24
N LEU A 14 -36.49 21.47 5.07
CA LEU A 14 -35.35 21.10 4.23
C LEU A 14 -34.62 19.92 4.89
N LEU A 15 -34.78 18.73 4.32
CA LEU A 15 -33.92 17.59 4.57
C LEU A 15 -32.53 17.89 3.98
N LEU A 16 -31.59 18.33 4.82
CA LEU A 16 -30.17 18.32 4.50
C LEU A 16 -29.71 16.86 4.42
N SER A 17 -29.75 16.28 3.22
CA SER A 17 -29.05 15.03 2.92
C SER A 17 -27.55 15.28 3.06
N THR A 18 -26.94 14.80 4.14
CA THR A 18 -25.48 14.66 4.24
C THR A 18 -25.05 13.65 3.20
N ALA A 19 -24.70 14.11 1.99
CA ALA A 19 -24.00 13.28 1.03
C ALA A 19 -22.68 12.89 1.68
N ALA A 20 -22.53 11.62 2.06
CA ALA A 20 -21.23 11.09 2.45
C ALA A 20 -20.26 11.38 1.30
N PRO A 21 -19.05 11.91 1.58
CA PRO A 21 -18.08 12.18 0.52
C PRO A 21 -17.86 10.89 -0.26
N LEU A 22 -18.11 10.94 -1.57
CA LEU A 22 -17.87 9.81 -2.45
C LEU A 22 -16.37 9.54 -2.44
N GLN A 23 -15.96 8.52 -1.67
CA GLN A 23 -14.56 8.19 -1.54
C GLN A 23 -14.06 7.62 -2.87
N ALA A 24 -12.95 8.17 -3.37
CA ALA A 24 -12.38 7.76 -4.63
C ALA A 24 -12.06 6.26 -4.62
N GLN A 25 -12.49 5.55 -5.66
CA GLN A 25 -12.18 4.13 -5.84
C GLN A 25 -10.67 3.94 -6.06
N PRO A 26 -10.02 2.96 -5.41
CA PRO A 26 -8.61 2.71 -5.64
C PRO A 26 -8.39 2.28 -7.09
N PHE A 27 -7.48 2.97 -7.80
CA PHE A 27 -7.10 2.60 -9.16
C PHE A 27 -6.55 1.16 -9.25
N ARG A 28 -6.65 0.54 -10.43
CA ARG A 28 -6.06 -0.79 -10.71
C ARG A 28 -4.54 -0.78 -10.46
N THR A 29 -3.88 0.27 -10.94
CA THR A 29 -2.47 0.58 -10.68
C THR A 29 -2.38 1.83 -9.79
N PRO A 30 -1.54 1.84 -8.74
CA PRO A 30 -1.21 3.07 -8.03
C PRO A 30 -0.68 4.14 -9.01
N PRO A 31 -0.98 5.43 -8.79
CA PRO A 31 -0.48 6.49 -9.65
C PRO A 31 1.04 6.61 -9.55
N THR A 32 1.64 7.17 -10.59
CA THR A 32 3.02 7.67 -10.58
C THR A 32 2.97 9.20 -10.75
N PHE A 33 3.88 9.89 -10.06
CA PHE A 33 4.03 11.33 -10.13
C PHE A 33 5.44 11.62 -10.63
N ASP A 34 5.55 11.93 -11.92
CA ASP A 34 6.84 12.01 -12.61
C ASP A 34 7.64 10.70 -12.44
N ARG A 35 8.73 10.71 -11.66
CA ARG A 35 9.53 9.51 -11.35
C ARG A 35 9.19 8.85 -10.02
N TRP A 36 8.29 9.43 -9.25
CA TRP A 36 7.89 8.92 -7.94
C TRP A 36 6.73 7.95 -8.08
N SER A 37 6.95 6.70 -7.69
CA SER A 37 5.90 5.70 -7.53
C SER A 37 5.38 5.71 -6.10
N VAL A 38 4.10 5.39 -5.90
CA VAL A 38 3.51 5.25 -4.57
C VAL A 38 2.83 3.91 -4.42
N ASN A 39 2.82 3.37 -3.20
CA ASN A 39 2.08 2.16 -2.89
C ASN A 39 1.72 2.11 -1.40
N CYS A 40 0.80 1.20 -1.06
CA CYS A 40 0.51 0.82 0.32
C CYS A 40 0.41 -0.71 0.41
N GLY A 41 0.87 -1.27 1.53
CA GLY A 41 0.63 -2.68 1.89
C GLY A 41 -0.76 -2.88 2.49
N ASN A 42 -1.08 -4.14 2.79
CA ASN A 42 -2.33 -4.57 3.39
C ASN A 42 -2.51 -4.02 4.81
N SER A 43 -1.40 -3.81 5.53
CA SER A 43 -1.40 -3.24 6.88
C SER A 43 -1.83 -1.77 6.91
N GLY A 44 -1.79 -1.05 5.79
CA GLY A 44 -1.97 0.41 5.75
C GLY A 44 -0.66 1.20 5.81
N MET A 45 0.50 0.54 5.91
CA MET A 45 1.78 1.19 5.63
C MET A 45 1.84 1.61 4.17
N CYS A 46 2.26 2.85 3.92
CA CYS A 46 2.41 3.41 2.59
C CYS A 46 3.85 3.90 2.36
N TYR A 47 4.26 3.98 1.10
CA TYR A 47 5.54 4.57 0.72
C TYR A 47 5.48 5.29 -0.62
N GLY A 48 6.36 6.27 -0.77
CA GLY A 48 6.76 6.87 -2.05
C GLY A 48 8.19 6.43 -2.38
N SER A 49 8.46 6.05 -3.62
CA SER A 49 9.76 5.49 -4.05
C SER A 49 10.20 6.14 -5.35
N VAL A 50 11.47 6.50 -5.44
CA VAL A 50 12.13 6.87 -6.68
C VAL A 50 13.37 6.01 -6.85
N PHE A 51 13.45 5.33 -8.00
CA PHE A 51 14.60 4.52 -8.39
C PHE A 51 15.35 5.25 -9.51
N VAL A 52 16.62 5.57 -9.29
CA VAL A 52 17.47 6.25 -10.27
C VAL A 52 18.70 5.41 -10.54
N ARG A 53 18.97 5.19 -11.82
CA ARG A 53 20.18 4.52 -12.30
C ARG A 53 21.03 5.51 -13.08
N ASP A 54 22.31 5.58 -12.75
CA ASP A 54 23.33 6.21 -13.57
C ASP A 54 24.43 5.19 -13.84
N GLN A 55 24.58 4.82 -15.12
CA GLN A 55 25.42 3.71 -15.56
C GLN A 55 25.13 2.40 -14.77
N ALA A 56 26.15 1.84 -14.11
CA ALA A 56 26.04 0.62 -13.32
C ALA A 56 25.49 0.88 -11.90
N THR A 57 25.58 2.10 -11.41
CA THR A 57 25.13 2.47 -10.06
C THR A 57 23.66 2.85 -10.08
N TRP A 58 22.92 2.43 -9.06
CA TRP A 58 21.58 2.90 -8.83
C TRP A 58 21.34 3.22 -7.37
N VAL A 59 20.42 4.15 -7.13
CA VAL A 59 19.87 4.45 -5.81
C VAL A 59 18.35 4.34 -5.84
N ASP A 60 17.79 3.79 -4.77
CA ASP A 60 16.37 3.85 -4.45
C ASP A 60 16.22 4.71 -3.19
N ILE A 61 15.44 5.77 -3.29
CA ILE A 61 15.02 6.57 -2.14
C ILE A 61 13.56 6.27 -1.87
N ARG A 62 13.27 5.77 -0.68
CA ARG A 62 11.91 5.53 -0.20
C ARG A 62 11.60 6.38 1.01
N ILE A 63 10.43 7.00 0.98
CA ILE A 63 9.81 7.65 2.14
C ILE A 63 8.64 6.77 2.57
N ILE A 64 8.74 6.16 3.74
CA ILE A 64 7.80 5.17 4.27
C ILE A 64 7.02 5.80 5.42
N ARG A 65 5.73 5.51 5.52
CA ARG A 65 4.87 5.95 6.61
C ARG A 65 3.96 4.82 7.09
N ASP A 66 4.04 4.50 8.37
CA ASP A 66 3.14 3.54 9.02
C ASP A 66 1.75 4.17 9.29
N TRP A 67 0.75 3.33 9.55
CA TRP A 67 -0.66 3.76 9.66
C TRP A 67 -0.99 4.45 11.01
N ARG A 68 -0.22 4.20 12.06
CA ARG A 68 -0.46 4.75 13.42
C ARG A 68 -0.40 6.27 13.44
N ALA A 69 -1.25 6.92 14.24
CA ALA A 69 -1.36 8.38 14.35
C ALA A 69 0.00 9.05 14.53
N ASP A 70 0.81 8.51 15.44
CA ASP A 70 2.11 9.02 15.89
C ASP A 70 3.30 8.53 15.06
N ALA A 71 3.09 7.64 14.09
CA ALA A 71 4.18 7.10 13.29
C ALA A 71 4.90 8.24 12.58
N ALA A 72 6.21 8.42 12.80
CA ALA A 72 7.04 9.37 12.06
C ALA A 72 7.35 8.87 10.63
N PRO A 73 7.76 9.73 9.67
CA PRO A 73 8.19 9.24 8.38
C PRO A 73 9.55 8.56 8.54
N LEU A 74 9.80 7.51 7.77
CA LEU A 74 11.11 6.88 7.68
C LEU A 74 11.66 7.10 6.27
N VAL A 75 12.95 7.33 6.14
CA VAL A 75 13.62 7.37 4.85
C VAL A 75 14.59 6.21 4.76
N ARG A 76 14.53 5.49 3.63
CA ARG A 76 15.51 4.46 3.29
C ARG A 76 16.19 4.82 1.99
N LEU A 77 17.52 4.82 2.01
CA LEU A 77 18.39 4.85 0.85
C LEU A 77 18.86 3.43 0.58
N THR A 78 18.72 2.93 -0.65
CA THR A 78 19.28 1.65 -1.06
C THR A 78 20.15 1.84 -2.30
N THR A 79 21.29 1.17 -2.37
CA THR A 79 22.20 1.20 -3.52
C THR A 79 22.75 -0.20 -3.82
N ASN A 80 23.22 -0.42 -5.06
CA ASN A 80 24.04 -1.59 -5.38
C ASN A 80 25.55 -1.34 -5.28
N SER A 81 25.98 -0.11 -5.03
CA SER A 81 27.39 0.21 -4.90
C SER A 81 27.97 -0.38 -3.62
N VAL A 82 29.16 -0.95 -3.71
CA VAL A 82 29.95 -1.31 -2.53
C VAL A 82 30.51 -0.01 -1.93
N LEU A 83 30.14 0.26 -0.67
CA LEU A 83 30.55 1.47 0.03
C LEU A 83 31.80 1.22 0.89
N THR A 84 32.73 2.18 0.87
CA THR A 84 33.90 2.15 1.74
C THR A 84 33.46 2.33 3.19
N ALA A 85 34.01 1.50 4.09
CA ALA A 85 33.58 1.48 5.49
C ALA A 85 33.87 2.81 6.22
N GLU A 86 35.00 3.43 5.89
CA GLU A 86 35.43 4.74 6.43
C GLU A 86 34.87 5.93 5.64
N GLY A 87 34.01 5.66 4.66
CA GLY A 87 33.41 6.68 3.82
C GLY A 87 32.23 7.40 4.49
N THR A 88 31.84 8.51 3.88
CA THR A 88 30.65 9.28 4.27
C THR A 88 29.66 9.32 3.11
N ILE A 89 28.40 8.99 3.38
CA ILE A 89 27.30 9.26 2.46
C ILE A 89 26.82 10.68 2.70
N SER A 90 26.91 11.54 1.70
CA SER A 90 26.44 12.93 1.80
C SER A 90 25.15 13.13 1.02
N LEU A 91 24.19 13.80 1.64
CA LEU A 91 22.90 14.13 1.06
C LEU A 91 22.77 15.65 0.96
N SER A 92 22.59 16.16 -0.26
CA SER A 92 22.33 17.59 -0.48
C SER A 92 21.12 17.80 -1.36
N VAL A 93 20.36 18.86 -1.10
CA VAL A 93 19.23 19.28 -1.94
C VAL A 93 19.56 20.62 -2.56
N ASP A 94 19.54 20.66 -3.89
CA ASP A 94 19.89 21.83 -4.70
C ASP A 94 21.26 22.45 -4.34
N GLY A 95 22.22 21.58 -3.99
CA GLY A 95 23.58 21.95 -3.62
C GLY A 95 23.77 22.36 -2.15
N ASN A 96 22.70 22.43 -1.35
CA ASN A 96 22.78 22.65 0.08
C ASN A 96 22.87 21.31 0.80
N GLU A 97 23.94 21.08 1.56
CA GLU A 97 24.07 19.87 2.38
C GLU A 97 22.96 19.82 3.43
N VAL A 98 22.23 18.70 3.45
CA VAL A 98 21.19 18.42 4.43
C VAL A 98 21.79 17.63 5.59
N ASP A 99 22.52 16.57 5.26
CA ASP A 99 23.19 15.72 6.25
C ASP A 99 24.30 14.88 5.58
N ALA A 100 25.23 14.41 6.38
CA ALA A 100 26.34 13.58 5.96
C ALA A 100 26.60 12.50 7.02
N PHE A 101 26.54 11.23 6.60
CA PHE A 101 26.58 10.11 7.51
C PHE A 101 27.79 9.21 7.27
N PRO A 102 28.66 8.99 8.27
CA PRO A 102 29.66 7.94 8.21
C PRO A 102 28.98 6.58 7.97
N VAL A 103 29.47 5.81 7.00
CA VAL A 103 28.90 4.50 6.63
C VAL A 103 28.90 3.55 7.83
N ALA A 104 29.98 3.54 8.62
CA ALA A 104 30.07 2.74 9.84
C ALA A 104 28.95 3.08 10.85
N GLN A 105 28.68 4.36 11.07
CA GLN A 105 27.61 4.80 11.98
C GLN A 105 26.23 4.41 11.44
N LEU A 106 25.98 4.59 10.14
CA LEU A 106 24.72 4.14 9.55
C LEU A 106 24.52 2.64 9.74
N ARG A 107 25.55 1.81 9.49
CA ARG A 107 25.50 0.36 9.70
C ARG A 107 25.16 -0.01 11.14
N GLU A 108 25.76 0.67 12.11
CA GLU A 108 25.53 0.43 13.54
C GLU A 108 24.06 0.68 13.93
N ILE A 109 23.48 1.79 13.48
CA ILE A 109 22.09 2.15 13.87
C ILE A 109 21.02 1.33 13.16
N GLN A 110 21.33 0.59 12.08
CA GLN A 110 20.31 -0.10 11.28
C GLN A 110 19.42 -1.04 12.11
N SER A 111 20.01 -1.75 13.07
CA SER A 111 19.29 -2.70 13.92
C SER A 111 18.32 -2.04 14.92
N THR A 112 18.50 -0.74 15.16
CA THR A 112 17.68 0.05 16.09
C THR A 112 16.39 0.56 15.43
N ILE A 113 16.34 0.57 14.10
CA ILE A 113 15.21 1.10 13.33
C ILE A 113 14.32 -0.07 12.90
N VAL A 114 13.14 -0.15 13.52
CA VAL A 114 12.16 -1.19 13.21
C VAL A 114 11.37 -0.78 11.97
N ALA A 115 11.52 -1.55 10.90
CA ALA A 115 10.72 -1.40 9.69
C ALA A 115 9.24 -1.68 9.99
N PRO A 116 8.28 -0.90 9.45
CA PRO A 116 6.88 -1.22 9.60
C PRO A 116 6.53 -2.58 8.95
N PRO A 117 5.66 -3.40 9.56
CA PRO A 117 5.17 -4.63 8.96
C PRO A 117 4.64 -4.46 7.53
N GLY A 118 4.95 -5.43 6.67
CA GLY A 118 4.62 -5.41 5.25
C GLY A 118 5.64 -4.64 4.37
N PHE A 119 6.60 -3.94 4.98
CA PHE A 119 7.68 -3.30 4.23
C PHE A 119 8.65 -4.33 3.65
N ARG A 120 8.96 -4.20 2.36
CA ARG A 120 9.93 -5.07 1.67
C ARG A 120 11.11 -4.27 1.08
N PRO A 121 12.36 -4.57 1.47
CA PRO A 121 13.54 -3.99 0.83
C PRO A 121 13.59 -4.27 -0.67
N VAL A 122 14.19 -3.35 -1.43
CA VAL A 122 14.81 -3.68 -2.71
C VAL A 122 16.14 -4.39 -2.43
N GLY A 123 16.54 -5.34 -3.27
CA GLY A 123 17.86 -5.98 -3.17
C GLY A 123 18.98 -4.97 -3.39
N GLY A 124 20.00 -4.99 -2.53
CA GLY A 124 21.10 -4.02 -2.48
C GLY A 124 21.51 -3.74 -1.03
N GLU A 125 22.50 -2.89 -0.82
CA GLU A 125 22.84 -2.37 0.51
C GLU A 125 21.90 -1.20 0.84
N GLY A 126 21.14 -1.31 1.92
CA GLY A 126 20.13 -0.33 2.29
C GLY A 126 20.33 0.22 3.69
N PHE A 127 20.18 1.53 3.81
CA PHE A 127 20.33 2.30 5.04
C PHE A 127 19.05 3.07 5.33
N TRP A 128 18.51 2.86 6.51
CA TRP A 128 17.62 3.81 7.15
C TRP A 128 18.40 5.06 7.54
N ILE A 129 17.86 6.22 7.15
CA ILE A 129 18.30 7.51 7.68
C ILE A 129 17.88 7.59 9.16
N PRO A 130 18.70 8.18 10.05
CA PRO A 130 18.33 8.31 11.46
C PRO A 130 16.94 8.94 11.63
N VAL A 131 16.14 8.34 12.51
CA VAL A 131 14.78 8.80 12.80
C VAL A 131 14.78 10.14 13.54
N GLY A 132 13.71 10.92 13.39
CA GLY A 132 13.58 12.24 14.02
C GLY A 132 14.24 13.34 13.16
N PRO A 133 15.03 14.25 13.75
CA PRO A 133 15.46 15.49 13.07
C PRO A 133 16.15 15.30 11.72
N ALA A 134 17.00 14.27 11.55
CA ALA A 134 17.69 14.01 10.28
C ALA A 134 16.70 13.63 9.16
N THR A 135 15.77 12.72 9.46
CA THR A 135 14.71 12.35 8.51
C THR A 135 13.75 13.51 8.24
N GLU A 136 13.38 14.29 9.27
CA GLU A 136 12.51 15.46 9.12
C GLU A 136 13.15 16.55 8.24
N ALA A 137 14.44 16.85 8.47
CA ALA A 137 15.19 17.80 7.66
C ALA A 137 15.30 17.35 6.20
N LEU A 138 15.59 16.07 5.97
CA LEU A 138 15.67 15.50 4.62
C LEU A 138 14.33 15.52 3.88
N VAL A 139 13.25 15.05 4.51
CA VAL A 139 11.92 15.08 3.90
C VAL A 139 11.48 16.53 3.65
N GLY A 140 11.74 17.44 4.60
CA GLY A 140 11.45 18.87 4.45
C GLY A 140 12.17 19.50 3.26
N ALA A 141 13.48 19.27 3.13
CA ALA A 141 14.27 19.74 2.00
C ALA A 141 13.77 19.16 0.67
N MET A 142 13.47 17.85 0.65
CA MET A 142 12.96 17.15 -0.55
C MET A 142 11.58 17.64 -1.01
N LEU A 143 10.76 18.20 -0.11
CA LEU A 143 9.45 18.75 -0.45
C LEU A 143 9.51 20.11 -1.14
N THR A 144 10.62 20.85 -0.96
CA THR A 144 10.80 22.20 -1.48
C THR A 144 11.82 22.30 -2.60
N GLY A 145 12.76 21.35 -2.68
CA GLY A 145 13.83 21.35 -3.68
C GLY A 145 13.53 20.57 -4.96
N ASP A 146 14.43 20.67 -5.92
CA ASP A 146 14.30 20.10 -7.26
C ASP A 146 15.13 18.83 -7.46
N VAL A 147 16.32 18.75 -6.86
CA VAL A 147 17.25 17.62 -7.00
C VAL A 147 17.89 17.27 -5.66
N LEU A 148 17.70 16.01 -5.23
CA LEU A 148 18.50 15.40 -4.18
C LEU A 148 19.77 14.81 -4.81
N THR A 149 20.94 15.26 -4.38
CA THR A 149 22.23 14.70 -4.76
C THR A 149 22.70 13.76 -3.65
N VAL A 150 22.91 12.50 -4.02
CA VAL A 150 23.45 11.45 -3.16
C VAL A 150 24.89 11.19 -3.56
N GLU A 151 25.83 11.51 -2.69
CA GLU A 151 27.24 11.19 -2.88
C GLU A 151 27.57 9.92 -2.10
N LEU A 152 27.93 8.86 -2.82
CA LEU A 152 28.27 7.55 -2.28
C LEU A 152 29.80 7.38 -2.23
N PRO A 153 30.37 7.00 -1.08
CA PRO A 153 31.80 6.79 -0.97
C PRO A 153 32.17 5.40 -1.51
N THR A 154 32.45 5.30 -2.81
CA THR A 154 32.87 4.02 -3.43
C THR A 154 34.39 3.87 -3.47
N GLU A 155 34.89 2.65 -3.67
CA GLU A 155 36.31 2.30 -3.52
C GLU A 155 37.27 3.12 -4.40
N THR A 156 36.86 3.48 -5.62
CA THR A 156 37.74 4.19 -6.55
C THR A 156 37.57 5.71 -6.46
N ASN A 157 36.34 6.19 -6.58
CA ASN A 157 35.98 7.61 -6.48
C ASN A 157 34.56 7.75 -5.89
N PRO A 158 34.23 8.86 -5.23
CA PRO A 158 32.83 9.14 -4.87
C PRO A 158 31.93 9.09 -6.10
N THR A 159 30.83 8.38 -6.00
CA THR A 159 29.82 8.31 -7.06
C THR A 159 28.66 9.21 -6.70
N ILE A 160 28.34 10.15 -7.59
CA ILE A 160 27.28 11.14 -7.38
C ILE A 160 26.06 10.74 -8.18
N ILE A 161 24.92 10.56 -7.50
CA ILE A 161 23.64 10.27 -8.14
C ILE A 161 22.66 11.41 -7.89
N LYS A 162 22.09 11.96 -8.96
CA LYS A 162 21.09 13.02 -8.91
C LYS A 162 19.69 12.42 -9.00
N VAL A 163 18.93 12.57 -7.93
CA VAL A 163 17.56 12.09 -7.78
C VAL A 163 16.60 13.26 -8.01
N PRO A 164 15.81 13.25 -9.10
CA PRO A 164 14.80 14.28 -9.34
C PRO A 164 13.72 14.25 -8.25
N LEU A 165 13.41 15.42 -7.70
CA LEU A 165 12.40 15.59 -6.65
C LEU A 165 11.04 16.05 -7.19
N GLN A 166 10.95 16.33 -8.50
CA GLN A 166 9.67 16.52 -9.17
C GLN A 166 8.78 15.30 -8.92
N GLY A 167 7.58 15.53 -8.39
CA GLY A 167 6.64 14.47 -8.00
C GLY A 167 6.66 14.08 -6.52
N THR A 168 7.73 14.39 -5.76
CA THR A 168 7.84 14.06 -4.31
C THR A 168 6.65 14.58 -3.53
N ARG A 169 6.32 15.86 -3.69
CA ARG A 169 5.19 16.49 -2.99
C ARG A 169 3.85 15.84 -3.33
N SER A 170 3.63 15.47 -4.59
CA SER A 170 2.41 14.78 -5.03
C SER A 170 2.33 13.36 -4.47
N ALA A 171 3.44 12.65 -4.45
CA ALA A 171 3.57 11.31 -3.88
C ALA A 171 3.27 11.33 -2.36
N LEU A 172 3.88 12.24 -1.61
CA LEU A 172 3.65 12.36 -0.16
C LEU A 172 2.24 12.87 0.16
N LYS A 173 1.67 13.76 -0.67
CA LYS A 173 0.27 14.16 -0.55
C LYS A 173 -0.67 12.98 -0.76
N TRP A 174 -0.37 12.12 -1.73
CA TRP A 174 -1.15 10.90 -1.95
C TRP A 174 -1.08 9.97 -0.72
N ILE A 175 0.07 9.82 -0.08
CA ILE A 175 0.22 9.06 1.16
C ILE A 175 -0.63 9.68 2.28
N ASP A 176 -0.51 10.99 2.51
CA ASP A 176 -1.31 11.71 3.50
C ASP A 176 -2.82 11.50 3.26
N GLN A 177 -3.27 11.53 2.00
CA GLN A 177 -4.67 11.29 1.66
C GLN A 177 -5.11 9.85 1.91
N ARG A 178 -4.26 8.86 1.58
CA ARG A 178 -4.57 7.44 1.84
C ARG A 178 -4.63 7.13 3.32
N GLN A 179 -3.83 7.81 4.13
CA GLN A 179 -3.77 7.65 5.57
C GLN A 179 -4.65 8.64 6.34
N LEU A 180 -5.49 9.42 5.64
CA LEU A 180 -6.35 10.45 6.23
C LEU A 180 -5.61 11.46 7.13
N ARG A 181 -4.36 11.79 6.80
CA ARG A 181 -3.52 12.74 7.54
C ARG A 181 -3.65 14.19 7.06
N SER A 182 -4.11 14.44 5.84
CA SER A 182 -4.24 15.80 5.29
C SER A 182 -5.10 16.69 6.21
N GLY A 183 -4.60 17.85 6.62
CA GLY A 183 -5.26 18.75 7.56
C GLY A 183 -5.01 18.45 9.04
N THR A 184 -4.34 17.34 9.36
CA THR A 184 -3.90 17.02 10.73
C THR A 184 -2.51 17.57 11.02
N VAL A 185 -2.15 17.61 12.30
CA VAL A 185 -0.79 17.95 12.76
C VAL A 185 0.28 16.97 12.26
N SER A 186 -0.12 15.80 11.77
CA SER A 186 0.80 14.75 11.31
C SER A 186 1.03 14.70 9.79
N ALA A 187 0.34 15.56 9.03
CA ALA A 187 0.46 15.58 7.56
C ALA A 187 1.86 16.06 7.14
N LEU A 188 2.42 15.42 6.11
CA LEU A 188 3.72 15.82 5.54
C LEU A 188 3.59 17.02 4.59
N VAL A 189 2.50 17.10 3.83
CA VAL A 189 2.37 18.09 2.73
C VAL A 189 1.37 19.20 3.02
N THR A 190 0.31 18.89 3.76
CA THR A 190 -0.75 19.86 4.09
C THR A 190 -1.07 19.73 5.57
N PRO A 191 -0.15 20.16 6.46
CA PRO A 191 -0.40 20.14 7.90
C PRO A 191 -1.55 21.08 8.24
N GLY A 192 -2.27 20.75 9.32
CA GLY A 192 -3.29 21.60 9.92
C GLY A 192 -3.41 21.33 11.42
N ASP A 193 -4.49 21.81 12.03
CA ASP A 193 -4.63 21.82 13.49
C ASP A 193 -5.41 20.62 14.04
N GLU A 194 -5.93 19.75 13.16
CA GLU A 194 -6.67 18.57 13.60
C GLU A 194 -5.72 17.56 14.27
N PRO A 195 -6.14 16.88 15.36
CA PRO A 195 -5.34 15.84 15.99
C PRO A 195 -5.00 14.71 15.02
N ALA A 196 -3.80 14.16 15.13
CA ALA A 196 -3.43 12.94 14.42
C ALA A 196 -4.30 11.78 14.89
N GLN A 197 -4.70 10.91 13.96
CA GLN A 197 -5.50 9.72 14.23
C GLN A 197 -4.92 8.53 13.47
N ASP A 198 -5.20 7.32 13.95
CA ASP A 198 -4.82 6.11 13.25
C ASP A 198 -5.50 6.09 11.88
N ALA A 199 -4.69 5.88 10.85
CA ALA A 199 -5.22 5.67 9.51
C ALA A 199 -6.06 4.39 9.46
N PRO A 200 -7.03 4.28 8.54
CA PRO A 200 -7.69 3.02 8.25
C PRO A 200 -6.65 1.96 7.88
N HIS A 201 -6.65 0.85 8.62
CA HIS A 201 -5.59 -0.14 8.60
C HIS A 201 -6.15 -1.56 8.74
N ALA A 202 -5.25 -2.53 8.58
CA ALA A 202 -5.47 -3.88 9.05
C ALA A 202 -4.27 -4.28 9.93
N VAL A 203 -4.53 -5.11 10.93
CA VAL A 203 -3.52 -5.57 11.88
C VAL A 203 -2.64 -6.61 11.18
N PRO A 204 -1.31 -6.41 11.11
CA PRO A 204 -0.40 -7.41 10.54
C PRO A 204 -0.45 -8.73 11.32
N VAL A 205 -0.50 -9.84 10.60
CA VAL A 205 -0.32 -11.20 11.13
C VAL A 205 1.09 -11.64 10.75
N LEU A 206 2.01 -11.57 11.72
CA LEU A 206 3.42 -11.88 11.47
C LEU A 206 3.77 -13.34 11.69
N SER A 207 2.93 -14.07 12.42
CA SER A 207 3.12 -15.50 12.66
C SER A 207 1.76 -16.20 12.77
N PRO A 208 1.58 -17.38 12.15
CA PRO A 208 0.30 -18.10 12.20
C PRO A 208 -0.14 -18.50 13.61
N GLU A 209 0.80 -18.64 14.54
CA GLU A 209 0.56 -18.98 15.95
C GLU A 209 -0.25 -17.90 16.68
N THR A 210 -0.29 -16.68 16.14
CA THR A 210 -1.12 -15.59 16.67
C THR A 210 -2.59 -15.66 16.24
N LEU A 211 -2.92 -16.55 15.30
CA LEU A 211 -4.29 -16.71 14.80
C LEU A 211 -5.20 -17.37 15.85
N PRO A 212 -6.48 -16.98 15.93
CA PRO A 212 -7.45 -17.74 16.70
C PRO A 212 -7.52 -19.20 16.24
N PRO A 213 -7.71 -20.19 17.14
CA PRO A 213 -7.71 -21.61 16.76
C PRO A 213 -8.70 -21.98 15.64
N SER A 214 -9.87 -21.33 15.59
CA SER A 214 -10.86 -21.55 14.54
C SER A 214 -10.40 -21.04 13.17
N VAL A 215 -9.70 -19.89 13.13
CA VAL A 215 -9.13 -19.31 11.91
C VAL A 215 -7.96 -20.17 11.43
N LEU A 216 -7.08 -20.57 12.35
CA LEU A 216 -5.95 -21.47 12.06
C LEU A 216 -6.44 -22.79 11.46
N SER A 217 -7.47 -23.40 12.05
CA SER A 217 -8.05 -24.65 11.54
C SER A 217 -8.65 -24.52 10.15
N VAL A 218 -9.35 -23.40 9.85
CA VAL A 218 -9.89 -23.15 8.51
C VAL A 218 -8.77 -22.91 7.50
N TRP A 219 -7.73 -22.18 7.89
CA TRP A 219 -6.56 -21.92 7.04
C TRP A 219 -5.81 -23.20 6.70
N ASP A 220 -5.54 -24.05 7.70
CA ASP A 220 -4.85 -25.33 7.55
C ASP A 220 -5.63 -26.33 6.68
N ALA A 221 -6.95 -26.42 6.89
CA ALA A 221 -7.82 -27.32 6.13
C ALA A 221 -7.93 -26.94 4.63
N ASN A 222 -7.60 -25.70 4.26
CA ASN A 222 -7.67 -25.26 2.88
C ASN A 222 -6.38 -25.62 2.14
N ARG A 223 -6.35 -26.78 1.48
CA ARG A 223 -5.21 -27.21 0.63
C ARG A 223 -3.84 -27.18 1.32
N PHE A 224 -3.79 -27.31 2.65
CA PHE A 224 -2.56 -27.11 3.42
C PHE A 224 -1.93 -25.73 3.17
N CYS A 225 -2.74 -24.66 3.10
CA CYS A 225 -2.23 -23.27 2.98
C CYS A 225 -1.19 -22.93 4.04
N SER A 226 -1.26 -23.60 5.19
CA SER A 226 -0.34 -23.53 6.33
C SER A 226 1.04 -24.11 6.07
N ASP A 227 1.24 -24.87 4.99
CA ASP A 227 2.54 -25.40 4.56
C ASP A 227 3.39 -24.29 3.94
N ILE A 228 3.85 -23.38 4.80
CA ILE A 228 4.66 -22.23 4.46
C ILE A 228 5.72 -22.01 5.54
N ASP A 229 6.94 -21.71 5.11
CA ASP A 229 8.02 -21.35 6.03
C ASP A 229 7.63 -20.08 6.84
N PRO A 230 7.82 -20.05 8.18
CA PRO A 230 7.43 -18.91 9.00
C PRO A 230 8.10 -17.59 8.61
N ALA A 231 9.36 -17.62 8.18
CA ALA A 231 10.05 -16.41 7.74
C ALA A 231 9.50 -15.92 6.40
N ILE A 232 9.12 -16.83 5.51
CA ILE A 232 8.39 -16.47 4.29
C ILE A 232 7.03 -15.88 4.67
N PHE A 233 6.23 -16.54 5.51
CA PHE A 233 4.91 -16.06 5.95
C PHE A 233 4.96 -14.63 6.48
N ALA A 234 5.88 -14.33 7.39
CA ALA A 234 6.06 -13.01 7.98
C ALA A 234 6.32 -11.91 6.93
N SER A 235 6.87 -12.27 5.76
CA SER A 235 7.12 -11.35 4.66
C SER A 235 5.91 -11.13 3.74
N LEU A 236 4.89 -11.98 3.80
CA LEU A 236 3.76 -12.02 2.87
C LEU A 236 2.59 -11.09 3.22
N ASP A 237 2.83 -10.05 4.02
CA ASP A 237 1.84 -8.96 4.26
C ASP A 237 0.44 -9.49 4.62
N ALA A 238 0.41 -10.56 5.41
CA ALA A 238 -0.79 -11.17 5.93
C ALA A 238 -1.42 -10.22 6.96
N VAL A 239 -2.75 -10.11 6.95
CA VAL A 239 -3.45 -9.17 7.83
C VAL A 239 -4.76 -9.74 8.39
N ALA A 240 -5.12 -9.22 9.55
CA ALA A 240 -6.44 -9.31 10.15
C ALA A 240 -7.07 -7.91 10.12
N ALA A 241 -8.23 -7.77 9.50
CA ALA A 241 -8.98 -6.52 9.40
C ALA A 241 -10.23 -6.60 10.28
N PRO A 242 -10.19 -6.06 11.52
CA PRO A 242 -11.36 -5.95 12.36
C PRO A 242 -12.44 -5.10 11.70
N LEU A 243 -13.70 -5.50 11.87
CA LEU A 243 -14.88 -4.82 11.36
C LEU A 243 -15.67 -4.20 12.52
N GLU A 244 -16.59 -3.29 12.18
CA GLU A 244 -17.39 -2.53 13.15
C GLU A 244 -18.26 -3.41 14.05
N ASP A 245 -18.71 -4.57 13.56
CA ASP A 245 -19.53 -5.54 14.28
C ASP A 245 -18.69 -6.53 15.11
N LYS A 246 -17.39 -6.25 15.30
CA LYS A 246 -16.40 -7.09 15.99
C LYS A 246 -16.10 -8.43 15.31
N SER A 247 -16.56 -8.61 14.08
CA SER A 247 -16.04 -9.67 13.21
C SER A 247 -14.67 -9.26 12.65
N THR A 248 -13.94 -10.22 12.09
CA THR A 248 -12.61 -10.00 11.51
C THR A 248 -12.50 -10.69 10.16
N LEU A 249 -12.02 -9.96 9.15
CA LEU A 249 -11.59 -10.51 7.88
C LEU A 249 -10.09 -10.76 7.91
N TYR A 250 -9.67 -12.00 7.73
CA TYR A 250 -8.27 -12.36 7.57
C TYR A 250 -7.96 -12.50 6.09
N LEU A 251 -6.83 -11.95 5.66
CA LEU A 251 -6.24 -12.18 4.36
C LEU A 251 -4.89 -12.86 4.58
N LEU A 252 -4.85 -14.17 4.36
CA LEU A 252 -3.71 -15.02 4.71
C LEU A 252 -3.10 -15.64 3.46
N PRO A 253 -1.76 -15.71 3.33
CA PRO A 253 -1.10 -16.43 2.26
C PRO A 253 -1.52 -17.90 2.24
N CYS A 254 -1.51 -18.53 1.07
CA CYS A 254 -1.84 -19.95 0.93
C CYS A 254 -0.68 -20.73 0.32
N GLY A 255 0.23 -21.21 1.17
CA GLY A 255 1.47 -21.84 0.76
C GLY A 255 2.53 -20.85 0.27
N ALA A 256 3.70 -21.38 -0.09
CA ALA A 256 4.81 -20.59 -0.59
C ALA A 256 4.44 -19.82 -1.88
N PRO A 257 4.94 -18.59 -2.06
CA PRO A 257 4.73 -17.84 -3.28
C PRO A 257 5.39 -18.57 -4.46
N THR A 258 4.74 -18.52 -5.62
CA THR A 258 5.36 -18.93 -6.89
C THR A 258 6.05 -17.72 -7.53
N ALA A 259 6.75 -17.91 -8.66
CA ALA A 259 7.59 -16.91 -9.33
C ALA A 259 7.14 -15.45 -9.17
N TYR A 260 5.93 -15.12 -9.61
CA TYR A 260 5.39 -13.75 -9.57
C TYR A 260 3.95 -13.68 -9.02
N ASN A 261 3.43 -14.79 -8.49
CA ASN A 261 2.09 -14.90 -7.95
C ASN A 261 2.14 -15.48 -6.53
N THR A 262 1.65 -14.69 -5.58
CA THR A 262 1.40 -15.14 -4.20
C THR A 262 -0.10 -15.39 -4.02
N PRO A 263 -0.54 -16.64 -3.79
CA PRO A 263 -1.94 -16.92 -3.49
C PRO A 263 -2.29 -16.52 -2.05
N TYR A 264 -3.50 -15.99 -1.86
CA TYR A 264 -4.08 -15.70 -0.55
C TYR A 264 -5.47 -16.32 -0.46
N VAL A 265 -5.92 -16.53 0.77
CA VAL A 265 -7.30 -16.91 1.10
C VAL A 265 -7.88 -15.86 2.03
N ALA A 266 -9.18 -15.61 1.89
CA ALA A 266 -9.91 -14.78 2.82
C ALA A 266 -10.67 -15.67 3.82
N ILE A 267 -10.56 -15.37 5.11
CA ILE A 267 -11.29 -16.08 6.17
C ILE A 267 -12.08 -15.05 6.97
N PHE A 268 -13.35 -15.31 7.19
CA PHE A 268 -14.21 -14.46 8.01
C PHE A 268 -14.44 -15.12 9.36
N ALA A 269 -14.11 -14.42 10.44
CA ALA A 269 -14.40 -14.83 11.81
C ALA A 269 -15.45 -13.93 12.43
N THR A 270 -16.53 -14.52 12.95
CA THR A 270 -17.58 -13.80 13.67
C THR A 270 -17.16 -13.51 15.11
N ALA A 271 -17.85 -12.55 15.75
CA ALA A 271 -17.58 -12.16 17.14
C ALA A 271 -17.75 -13.31 18.16
N ASP A 272 -18.53 -14.36 17.83
CA ASP A 272 -18.69 -15.58 18.64
C ASP A 272 -17.59 -16.62 18.39
N GLY A 273 -16.57 -16.29 17.60
CA GLY A 273 -15.37 -17.11 17.39
C GLY A 273 -15.49 -18.17 16.30
N LYS A 274 -16.63 -18.26 15.59
CA LYS A 274 -16.75 -19.15 14.43
C LYS A 274 -15.99 -18.54 13.25
N ALA A 275 -15.28 -19.38 12.51
CA ALA A 275 -14.55 -18.98 11.31
C ALA A 275 -15.04 -19.78 10.10
N ARG A 276 -15.04 -19.15 8.93
CA ARG A 276 -15.28 -19.82 7.65
C ARG A 276 -14.45 -19.19 6.55
N GLN A 277 -14.07 -19.99 5.57
CA GLN A 277 -13.45 -19.48 4.37
C GLN A 277 -14.45 -18.65 3.56
N MET A 278 -13.92 -17.58 2.96
CA MET A 278 -14.62 -16.75 2.00
C MET A 278 -14.22 -17.15 0.59
N TYR A 279 -15.20 -17.13 -0.31
CA TYR A 279 -14.98 -17.28 -1.74
C TYR A 279 -15.25 -15.94 -2.42
N VAL A 280 -14.53 -15.69 -3.50
CA VAL A 280 -14.67 -14.48 -4.33
C VAL A 280 -15.17 -14.87 -5.72
N ALA A 281 -16.05 -14.05 -6.31
CA ALA A 281 -16.56 -14.30 -7.64
C ALA A 281 -15.54 -13.91 -8.72
N ARG A 282 -15.46 -14.67 -9.81
CA ARG A 282 -14.64 -14.39 -10.99
C ARG A 282 -15.46 -14.62 -12.24
N MET A 283 -15.18 -13.92 -13.33
CA MET A 283 -15.85 -14.19 -14.59
C MET A 283 -15.01 -15.10 -15.48
N THR A 284 -15.64 -16.12 -16.05
CA THR A 284 -15.10 -16.91 -17.17
C THR A 284 -16.03 -16.77 -18.37
N GLU A 285 -15.63 -17.37 -19.50
CA GLU A 285 -16.48 -17.44 -20.69
C GLU A 285 -17.80 -18.19 -20.44
N ASP A 286 -17.80 -19.17 -19.51
CA ASP A 286 -18.97 -19.95 -19.12
C ASP A 286 -19.84 -19.29 -18.04
N GLY A 287 -19.43 -18.11 -17.54
CA GLY A 287 -20.15 -17.34 -16.53
C GLY A 287 -19.40 -17.18 -15.21
N PRO A 288 -20.08 -16.73 -14.14
CA PRO A 288 -19.44 -16.48 -12.86
C PRO A 288 -19.05 -17.80 -12.17
N ILE A 289 -17.81 -17.86 -11.70
CA ILE A 289 -17.31 -18.95 -10.85
C ILE A 289 -16.97 -18.43 -9.46
N ALA A 290 -16.98 -19.32 -8.47
CA ALA A 290 -16.44 -19.05 -7.14
C ALA A 290 -14.97 -19.49 -7.10
N SER A 291 -14.08 -18.59 -6.67
CA SER A 291 -12.67 -18.88 -6.41
C SER A 291 -12.38 -18.81 -4.92
N ASP A 292 -11.56 -19.75 -4.45
CA ASP A 292 -11.01 -19.77 -3.10
C ASP A 292 -9.72 -18.95 -2.95
N LEU A 293 -9.06 -18.61 -4.06
CA LEU A 293 -7.77 -17.96 -4.07
C LEU A 293 -7.85 -16.52 -4.61
N ILE A 294 -7.07 -15.66 -3.98
CA ILE A 294 -6.86 -14.27 -4.38
C ILE A 294 -5.36 -14.10 -4.63
N TYR A 295 -4.96 -13.98 -5.89
CA TYR A 295 -3.54 -13.82 -6.23
C TYR A 295 -3.09 -12.38 -6.02
N ASN A 296 -1.89 -12.20 -5.45
CA ASN A 296 -1.27 -10.91 -5.15
C ASN A 296 -2.26 -9.94 -4.48
N ALA A 297 -2.96 -10.45 -3.47
CA ALA A 297 -4.11 -9.81 -2.87
C ALA A 297 -3.74 -8.49 -2.17
N LYS A 298 -4.60 -7.49 -2.33
CA LYS A 298 -4.45 -6.19 -1.69
C LYS A 298 -5.72 -5.73 -0.98
N TRP A 299 -5.63 -5.43 0.31
CA TRP A 299 -6.72 -4.91 1.12
C TRP A 299 -6.75 -3.37 1.11
N PHE A 300 -7.95 -2.82 0.99
CA PHE A 300 -8.24 -1.40 1.05
C PHE A 300 -9.25 -1.14 2.17
N PRO A 301 -8.79 -0.80 3.40
CA PRO A 301 -9.64 -0.75 4.59
C PRO A 301 -10.73 0.33 4.50
N VAL A 302 -10.38 1.46 3.88
CA VAL A 302 -11.30 2.57 3.65
C VAL A 302 -12.53 2.13 2.86
N GLN A 303 -12.31 1.52 1.69
CA GLN A 303 -13.40 1.12 0.79
C GLN A 303 -13.96 -0.27 1.14
N LYS A 304 -13.36 -0.96 2.12
CA LYS A 304 -13.60 -2.36 2.46
C LYS A 304 -13.53 -3.25 1.21
N GLN A 305 -12.44 -3.10 0.46
CA GLN A 305 -12.22 -3.78 -0.81
C GLN A 305 -11.01 -4.68 -0.79
N VAL A 306 -11.08 -5.76 -1.55
CA VAL A 306 -9.92 -6.57 -1.91
C VAL A 306 -9.69 -6.43 -3.41
N HIS A 307 -8.46 -6.14 -3.80
CA HIS A 307 -8.02 -6.34 -5.18
C HIS A 307 -7.26 -7.65 -5.31
N GLY A 308 -7.46 -8.33 -6.44
CA GLY A 308 -6.65 -9.47 -6.86
C GLY A 308 -5.90 -9.13 -8.14
N PHE A 309 -4.71 -9.69 -8.30
CA PHE A 309 -3.97 -9.61 -9.55
C PHE A 309 -3.23 -10.91 -9.83
N PHE A 310 -3.83 -11.77 -10.65
CA PHE A 310 -3.11 -12.90 -11.24
C PHE A 310 -2.28 -12.40 -12.42
N LYS A 311 -0.95 -12.49 -12.33
CA LYS A 311 -0.06 -12.21 -13.45
C LYS A 311 0.07 -13.45 -14.33
N GLY A 312 0.06 -13.29 -15.66
CA GLY A 312 0.36 -14.36 -16.61
C GLY A 312 1.85 -14.45 -16.96
N SER A 313 2.66 -13.50 -16.53
CA SER A 313 4.08 -13.36 -16.86
C SER A 313 4.85 -12.67 -15.70
N GLY A 314 6.18 -12.71 -15.77
CA GLY A 314 7.04 -12.04 -14.79
C GLY A 314 6.95 -10.52 -14.81
N LEU A 315 6.69 -9.91 -15.97
CA LEU A 315 6.53 -8.45 -16.08
C LEU A 315 5.13 -8.01 -15.63
N GLY A 316 4.15 -8.93 -15.64
CA GLY A 316 2.77 -8.62 -15.28
C GLY A 316 2.04 -7.80 -16.35
N GLU A 317 2.47 -7.89 -17.61
CA GLU A 317 1.81 -7.20 -18.72
C GLU A 317 0.52 -7.89 -19.18
N CYS A 318 0.28 -9.12 -18.74
CA CYS A 318 -0.92 -9.92 -19.01
C CYS A 318 -1.40 -10.60 -17.74
N GLY A 319 -2.64 -11.07 -17.74
CA GLY A 319 -3.27 -11.76 -16.62
C GLY A 319 -4.68 -11.27 -16.36
N ILE A 320 -5.10 -11.34 -15.10
CA ILE A 320 -6.45 -10.92 -14.68
C ILE A 320 -6.36 -10.14 -13.37
N TRP A 321 -7.02 -8.99 -13.36
CA TRP A 321 -7.15 -8.11 -12.21
C TRP A 321 -8.62 -8.05 -11.80
N ASP A 322 -8.84 -8.00 -10.49
CA ASP A 322 -10.16 -8.07 -9.88
C ASP A 322 -10.32 -7.04 -8.76
N ARG A 323 -11.55 -6.57 -8.56
CA ARG A 323 -11.96 -5.83 -7.36
C ARG A 323 -13.25 -6.38 -6.79
N TRP A 324 -13.18 -6.73 -5.51
CA TRP A 324 -14.33 -7.09 -4.70
C TRP A 324 -14.59 -6.09 -3.59
N VAL A 325 -15.87 -5.84 -3.31
CA VAL A 325 -16.34 -5.04 -2.17
C VAL A 325 -16.94 -5.96 -1.12
N TRP A 326 -16.57 -5.76 0.14
CA TRP A 326 -17.20 -6.40 1.29
C TRP A 326 -18.59 -5.81 1.55
N THR A 327 -19.61 -6.65 1.61
CA THR A 327 -21.02 -6.23 1.80
C THR A 327 -21.54 -6.42 3.23
N GLY A 328 -20.66 -6.72 4.18
CA GLY A 328 -21.04 -7.11 5.55
C GLY A 328 -21.17 -8.62 5.76
N SER A 329 -21.26 -9.41 4.69
CA SER A 329 -21.33 -10.87 4.80
C SER A 329 -20.50 -11.61 3.74
N ASN A 330 -20.32 -11.03 2.55
CA ASN A 330 -19.60 -11.63 1.44
C ASN A 330 -18.84 -10.57 0.63
N PHE A 331 -17.96 -11.05 -0.24
CA PHE A 331 -17.31 -10.23 -1.26
C PHE A 331 -18.10 -10.28 -2.57
N VAL A 332 -18.41 -9.12 -3.12
CA VAL A 332 -19.09 -8.98 -4.42
C VAL A 332 -18.12 -8.43 -5.44
N LEU A 333 -18.03 -9.08 -6.61
CA LEU A 333 -17.20 -8.63 -7.73
C LEU A 333 -17.81 -7.35 -8.31
N THR A 334 -17.02 -6.28 -8.31
CA THR A 334 -17.45 -4.96 -8.80
C THR A 334 -16.74 -4.55 -10.07
N GLU A 335 -15.54 -5.09 -10.30
CA GLU A 335 -14.79 -4.87 -11.53
C GLU A 335 -13.86 -6.06 -11.76
N GLU A 336 -13.78 -6.51 -13.00
CA GLU A 336 -12.75 -7.45 -13.47
C GLU A 336 -12.20 -6.90 -14.78
N ALA A 337 -10.89 -7.03 -14.97
CA ALA A 337 -10.23 -6.69 -16.20
C ALA A 337 -9.14 -7.69 -16.53
N SER A 338 -9.00 -8.01 -17.81
CA SER A 338 -8.02 -9.00 -18.26
C SER A 338 -7.28 -8.55 -19.51
N ARG A 339 -6.08 -9.10 -19.65
CA ARG A 339 -5.30 -9.08 -20.88
C ARG A 339 -4.70 -10.47 -21.07
N GLN A 340 -5.12 -11.17 -22.11
CA GLN A 340 -4.69 -12.56 -22.34
C GLN A 340 -3.29 -12.68 -22.97
N THR A 341 -2.86 -11.67 -23.74
CA THR A 341 -1.61 -11.73 -24.51
C THR A 341 -0.42 -11.24 -23.68
N CYS A 342 0.56 -12.12 -23.48
CA CYS A 342 1.85 -11.84 -22.82
C CYS A 342 2.95 -11.67 -23.88
N ASP A 343 3.04 -10.50 -24.51
CA ASP A 343 3.98 -10.20 -25.60
C ASP A 343 5.12 -9.26 -25.18
N GLY A 344 5.27 -8.99 -23.88
CA GLY A 344 6.26 -8.06 -23.34
C GLY A 344 5.98 -6.58 -23.59
N THR A 345 4.84 -6.20 -24.19
CA THR A 345 4.45 -4.79 -24.31
C THR A 345 3.93 -4.26 -22.99
N ASP A 346 4.45 -3.11 -22.55
CA ASP A 346 4.03 -2.46 -21.31
C ASP A 346 2.67 -1.77 -21.51
N VAL A 347 1.61 -2.48 -21.12
CA VAL A 347 0.24 -1.96 -21.11
C VAL A 347 -0.21 -1.83 -19.65
N PRO A 348 -0.45 -0.61 -19.14
CA PRO A 348 -0.86 -0.44 -17.76
C PRO A 348 -2.21 -1.11 -17.49
N LEU A 349 -2.44 -1.63 -16.28
CA LEU A 349 -3.69 -2.30 -15.90
C LEU A 349 -4.93 -1.44 -16.20
N SER A 350 -4.82 -0.10 -16.13
CA SER A 350 -5.90 0.83 -16.47
C SER A 350 -6.34 0.75 -17.94
N GLY A 351 -5.46 0.31 -18.84
CA GLY A 351 -5.75 0.08 -20.25
C GLY A 351 -6.26 -1.32 -20.58
N TRP A 352 -6.34 -2.22 -19.60
CA TRP A 352 -6.83 -3.59 -19.82
C TRP A 352 -8.35 -3.62 -20.05
N THR A 353 -8.78 -4.57 -20.86
CA THR A 353 -10.20 -4.77 -21.19
C THR A 353 -10.98 -5.15 -19.95
N THR A 354 -12.00 -4.36 -19.62
CA THR A 354 -12.96 -4.68 -18.55
C THR A 354 -13.81 -5.88 -18.97
N THR A 355 -13.73 -6.98 -18.23
CA THR A 355 -14.55 -8.19 -18.41
C THR A 355 -15.77 -8.19 -17.48
N TRP A 356 -15.73 -7.41 -16.39
CA TRP A 356 -16.88 -7.16 -15.52
C TRP A 356 -16.91 -5.72 -14.99
N PRO A 357 -18.09 -5.05 -14.91
CA PRO A 357 -19.37 -5.49 -15.46
C PRO A 357 -19.28 -5.66 -16.98
N ALA A 358 -20.06 -6.60 -17.53
CA ALA A 358 -20.16 -6.72 -18.97
C ALA A 358 -20.56 -5.35 -19.54
N VAL A 359 -19.78 -4.85 -20.50
CA VAL A 359 -20.17 -3.65 -21.24
C VAL A 359 -21.50 -3.99 -21.90
N ALA A 360 -22.55 -3.21 -21.63
CA ALA A 360 -23.85 -3.43 -22.24
C ALA A 360 -23.65 -3.52 -23.76
N SER A 361 -24.07 -4.63 -24.37
CA SER A 361 -24.05 -4.75 -25.83
C SER A 361 -24.89 -3.60 -26.38
N LYS A 362 -24.30 -2.82 -27.29
CA LYS A 362 -25.04 -1.84 -28.07
C LYS A 362 -25.75 -2.58 -29.20
N ASP A 363 -26.69 -3.45 -28.86
CA ASP A 363 -27.53 -4.16 -29.82
C ASP A 363 -28.99 -3.79 -29.61
#